data_AF-A0A0G4J5N8-F1
#
_entry.id   AF-A0A0G4J5N8-F1
#
_cell.length_a   1.000
_cell.length_b   1.000
_cell.length_c   1.000
_cell.angle_alpha   90.00
_cell.angle_beta   90.00
_cell.angle_gamma   90.00
#
_symmetry.space_group_name_H-M   'P 1'
#
loop_
_entity.id
_entity.type
_entity.pdbx_description
1 polymer ?
#
loop_
_entity_poly.entity_id
_entity_poly.type
_entity_poly.pdbx_seq_one_letter_code
_entity_poly.pdbx_strand_id
1 'polypeptide(L)'
;MASDGTIHSETVPFGDLIAAYALFEKACVDSRRAYCECKQKTPAPFACQDYARVVKKDYEKQLDRLYKSACKPLHEQLAKCLVKDNFRWHECMKLGKEFRACVEKNL
;
A
#
# COMPACT_ATOMS: atom_id res chain seq x y z
N MET A 1 -14.12 -21.56 -10.98
CA MET A 1 -14.48 -20.15 -11.26
C MET A 1 -13.23 -19.34 -11.01
N ALA A 2 -12.58 -18.88 -12.08
CA ALA A 2 -11.36 -18.08 -11.98
C ALA A 2 -11.76 -16.63 -11.71
N SER A 3 -11.42 -16.11 -10.55
CA SER A 3 -11.56 -14.68 -10.28
C SER A 3 -10.50 -13.95 -11.11
N ASP A 4 -10.95 -13.25 -12.16
CA ASP A 4 -10.12 -12.32 -12.92
C ASP A 4 -9.51 -11.30 -11.95
N GLY A 5 -8.18 -11.28 -11.88
CA GLY A 5 -7.39 -10.46 -10.95
C GLY A 5 -7.36 -8.98 -11.32
N THR A 6 -8.51 -8.40 -11.62
CA THR A 6 -8.67 -6.97 -11.85
C THR A 6 -9.11 -6.33 -10.54
N ILE A 7 -8.28 -5.46 -9.97
CA ILE A 7 -8.68 -4.60 -8.85
C ILE A 7 -9.75 -3.64 -9.40
N HIS A 8 -11.02 -4.00 -9.24
CA HIS A 8 -12.12 -3.08 -9.43
C HIS A 8 -12.00 -1.96 -8.40
N SER A 9 -12.35 -0.74 -8.82
CA SER A 9 -12.30 0.53 -8.09
C SER A 9 -13.18 0.60 -6.82
N GLU A 10 -13.26 -0.49 -6.05
CA GLU A 10 -13.74 -0.50 -4.69
C GLU A 10 -12.59 -0.03 -3.79
N THR A 11 -12.86 0.96 -2.95
CA THR A 11 -11.90 1.53 -2.00
C THR A 11 -11.12 0.42 -1.29
N VAL A 12 -9.81 0.33 -1.55
CA VAL A 12 -8.92 -0.62 -0.85
C VAL A 12 -9.11 -0.42 0.66
N PRO A 13 -9.47 -1.47 1.43
CA PRO A 13 -9.73 -1.34 2.85
C PRO A 13 -8.55 -0.69 3.59
N PHE A 14 -8.84 0.13 4.60
CA PHE A 14 -7.81 0.86 5.33
C PHE A 14 -6.75 -0.07 5.96
N GLY A 15 -7.17 -1.25 6.44
CA GLY A 15 -6.25 -2.27 6.97
C GLY A 15 -5.30 -2.83 5.91
N ASP A 16 -5.76 -2.99 4.67
CA ASP A 16 -4.93 -3.46 3.56
C ASP A 16 -3.88 -2.41 3.16
N LEU A 17 -4.26 -1.12 3.19
CA LEU A 17 -3.35 -0.01 2.92
C LEU A 17 -2.26 0.11 4.00
N ILE A 18 -2.62 -0.05 5.27
CA ILE A 18 -1.64 -0.04 6.37
C ILE A 18 -0.73 -1.27 6.28
N ALA A 19 -1.28 -2.46 6.02
CA ALA A 19 -0.48 -3.68 5.90
C ALA A 19 0.53 -3.58 4.74
N ALA A 20 0.14 -2.98 3.62
CA ALA A 20 1.00 -2.77 2.46
C ALA A 20 2.00 -1.59 2.62
N TYR A 21 1.98 -0.87 3.74
CA TYR A 21 2.81 0.34 3.94
C TYR A 21 4.30 0.11 3.68
N ALA A 22 4.85 -1.01 4.16
CA ALA A 22 6.26 -1.36 3.95
C ALA A 22 6.64 -1.53 2.47
N LEU A 23 5.70 -1.98 1.63
CA LEU A 23 5.88 -2.05 0.18
C LEU A 23 5.89 -0.65 -0.43
N PHE A 24 4.95 0.21 -0.03
CA PHE A 24 4.83 1.57 -0.56
C PHE A 24 5.99 2.49 -0.17
N GLU A 25 6.55 2.36 1.03
CA GLU A 25 7.72 3.13 1.46
C GLU A 25 8.92 2.94 0.54
N LYS A 26 9.08 1.74 -0.01
CA LYS A 26 10.21 1.40 -0.89
C LYS A 26 9.87 1.65 -2.36
N ALA A 27 8.71 1.16 -2.81
CA ALA A 27 8.36 1.12 -4.22
C ALA A 27 7.74 2.42 -4.76
N CYS A 28 7.13 3.24 -3.90
CA CYS A 28 6.38 4.44 -4.30
C CYS A 28 7.00 5.74 -3.77
N VAL A 29 8.29 5.72 -3.39
CA VAL A 29 8.94 6.86 -2.74
C VAL A 29 8.99 8.11 -3.62
N ASP A 30 9.24 7.94 -4.92
CA ASP A 30 9.42 9.05 -5.85
C ASP A 30 8.09 9.75 -6.16
N SER A 31 7.04 8.96 -6.44
CA SER A 31 5.69 9.48 -6.69
C SER A 31 5.16 10.23 -5.47
N ARG A 32 5.36 9.68 -4.26
CA ARG A 32 5.03 10.35 -2.99
C ARG A 32 5.82 11.63 -2.80
N ARG A 33 7.14 11.61 -3.04
CA ARG A 33 8.01 12.79 -2.88
C ARG A 33 7.53 13.93 -3.76
N ALA A 34 7.26 13.66 -5.05
CA ALA A 34 6.76 14.68 -5.98
C ALA A 34 5.44 15.31 -5.52
N TYR A 35 4.50 14.49 -5.00
CA TYR A 35 3.26 15.00 -4.43
C TYR A 35 3.49 15.86 -3.18
N CYS A 36 4.34 15.41 -2.25
CA CYS A 36 4.67 16.15 -1.04
C CYS A 36 5.36 17.49 -1.36
N GLU A 37 6.31 17.50 -2.29
CA GLU A 37 6.99 18.72 -2.74
C GLU A 37 6.01 19.71 -3.37
N CYS A 38 5.08 19.24 -4.21
CA CYS A 38 4.03 20.08 -4.76
C CYS A 38 3.17 20.70 -3.64
N LYS A 39 2.78 19.91 -2.64
CA LYS A 39 1.95 20.38 -1.51
C LYS A 39 2.66 21.39 -0.62
N GLN A 40 3.97 21.24 -0.41
CA GLN A 40 4.77 22.20 0.34
C GLN A 40 4.90 23.54 -0.39
N LYS A 41 4.98 23.52 -1.72
CA LYS A 41 5.19 24.72 -2.54
C LYS A 41 3.89 25.45 -2.92
N THR A 42 2.74 24.79 -2.81
CA THR A 42 1.49 25.31 -3.38
C THR A 42 0.34 25.29 -2.36
N PRO A 43 -0.16 26.46 -1.91
CA PRO A 43 -1.28 26.54 -0.98
C PRO A 43 -2.66 26.31 -1.64
N ALA A 44 -2.73 26.35 -2.98
CA ALA A 44 -3.98 26.23 -3.70
C ALA A 44 -4.58 24.81 -3.59
N PRO A 45 -5.90 24.69 -3.32
CA PRO A 45 -6.58 23.42 -3.43
C PRO A 45 -6.50 22.91 -4.89
N PHE A 46 -6.34 21.60 -5.06
CA PHE A 46 -6.25 20.90 -6.36
C PHE A 46 -4.98 21.11 -7.20
N ALA A 47 -4.08 22.05 -6.87
CA ALA A 47 -2.85 22.27 -7.66
C ALA A 47 -1.94 21.02 -7.78
N CYS A 48 -2.05 20.08 -6.84
CA CYS A 48 -1.29 18.84 -6.82
C CYS A 48 -2.11 17.60 -7.17
N GLN A 49 -3.30 17.77 -7.77
CA GLN A 49 -4.22 16.66 -8.06
C GLN A 49 -3.62 15.65 -9.05
N ASP A 50 -2.84 16.11 -10.03
CA ASP A 50 -2.17 15.20 -10.97
C ASP A 50 -1.11 14.35 -10.27
N TYR A 51 -0.31 14.93 -9.38
CA TYR A 51 0.63 14.17 -8.54
C TYR A 51 -0.10 13.18 -7.61
N ALA A 52 -1.25 13.57 -7.03
CA ALA A 52 -2.07 12.65 -6.24
C ALA A 52 -2.59 11.47 -7.10
N ARG A 53 -2.97 11.72 -8.35
CA ARG A 53 -3.39 10.68 -9.30
C ARG A 53 -2.24 9.74 -9.65
N VAL A 54 -1.03 10.25 -9.81
CA VAL A 54 0.18 9.44 -10.03
C VAL A 54 0.47 8.56 -8.82
N VAL A 55 0.44 9.11 -7.60
CA VAL A 55 0.61 8.32 -6.36
C VAL A 55 -0.42 7.19 -6.28
N LYS A 56 -1.70 7.50 -6.55
CA LYS A 56 -2.77 6.49 -6.53
C LYS A 56 -2.49 5.35 -7.53
N LYS A 57 -2.17 5.67 -8.79
CA LYS A 57 -1.84 4.67 -9.81
C LYS A 57 -0.64 3.81 -9.44
N ASP A 58 0.37 4.41 -8.81
CA ASP A 58 1.56 3.71 -8.38
C ASP A 58 1.23 2.72 -7.25
N TYR A 59 0.42 3.13 -6.27
CA TYR A 59 -0.06 2.25 -5.22
C TYR A 59 -0.89 1.08 -5.76
N GLU A 60 -1.82 1.35 -6.68
CA GLU A 60 -2.64 0.32 -7.34
C GLU A 60 -1.75 -0.69 -8.08
N LYS A 61 -0.73 -0.22 -8.79
CA LYS A 61 0.25 -1.08 -9.47
C LYS A 61 1.02 -1.97 -8.51
N GLN A 62 1.46 -1.45 -7.36
CA GLN A 62 2.19 -2.27 -6.38
C GLN A 62 1.27 -3.25 -5.65
N LEU A 63 0.01 -2.89 -5.38
CA LEU A 63 -0.99 -3.80 -4.85
C LEU A 63 -1.29 -4.94 -5.83
N ASP A 64 -1.43 -4.64 -7.12
CA ASP A 64 -1.60 -5.68 -8.16
C ASP A 64 -0.40 -6.64 -8.19
N ARG A 65 0.84 -6.13 -8.14
CA ARG A 65 2.04 -6.97 -8.01
C ARG A 65 2.03 -7.81 -6.74
N LEU A 66 1.64 -7.23 -5.62
CA LEU A 66 1.57 -7.92 -4.33
C LEU A 66 0.56 -9.07 -4.36
N TYR A 67 -0.65 -8.84 -4.89
CA TYR A 67 -1.70 -9.86 -4.94
C TYR A 67 -1.39 -11.00 -5.92
N LYS A 68 -0.46 -10.80 -6.86
CA LYS A 68 0.08 -11.83 -7.75
C LYS A 68 1.34 -12.50 -7.20
N SER A 69 1.83 -12.08 -6.04
CA SER A 69 3.08 -12.56 -5.44
C SER A 69 2.86 -13.63 -4.37
N ALA A 70 3.95 -14.33 -4.01
CA ALA A 70 3.99 -15.23 -2.86
C ALA A 70 3.80 -14.53 -1.51
N CYS A 71 3.86 -13.20 -1.46
CA CYS A 71 3.71 -12.42 -0.23
C CYS A 71 2.26 -12.07 0.12
N LYS A 72 1.31 -12.34 -0.80
CA LYS A 72 -0.13 -12.10 -0.57
C LYS A 72 -0.66 -12.71 0.74
N PRO A 73 -0.38 -13.99 1.09
CA PRO A 73 -0.93 -14.58 2.31
C PRO A 73 -0.44 -13.89 3.60
N LEU A 74 0.80 -13.37 3.60
CA LEU A 74 1.35 -12.63 4.75
C LEU A 74 0.72 -11.24 4.85
N HIS A 75 0.49 -10.58 3.71
CA HIS A 75 -0.25 -9.31 3.66
C HIS A 75 -1.67 -9.47 4.21
N GLU A 76 -2.42 -10.48 3.77
CA GLU A 76 -3.80 -10.72 4.24
C GLU A 76 -3.84 -11.04 5.75
N GLN A 77 -2.87 -11.80 6.27
CA GLN A 77 -2.78 -12.09 7.70
C GLN A 77 -2.47 -10.82 8.51
N LEU A 78 -1.55 -10.00 8.02
CA LEU A 78 -1.22 -8.72 8.65
C LEU A 78 -2.41 -7.76 8.63
N ALA A 79 -3.12 -7.64 7.51
CA ALA A 79 -4.32 -6.81 7.39
C ALA A 79 -5.42 -7.26 8.38
N LYS A 80 -5.67 -8.57 8.48
CA LYS A 80 -6.62 -9.13 9.46
C LYS A 80 -6.21 -8.85 10.90
N CYS A 81 -4.93 -9.00 11.23
CA CYS A 81 -4.40 -8.67 12.55
C CYS A 81 -4.65 -7.19 12.88
N LEU A 82 -4.30 -6.29 11.96
CA LEU A 82 -4.48 -4.85 12.15
C LEU A 82 -5.95 -4.50 12.34
N VAL A 83 -6.87 -5.05 11.56
CA VAL A 83 -8.30 -4.82 11.75
C VAL A 83 -8.77 -5.32 13.12
N LYS A 84 -8.35 -6.53 13.54
CA LYS A 84 -8.72 -7.11 14.83
C LYS A 84 -8.24 -6.26 16.02
N ASP A 85 -7.04 -5.71 15.91
CA ASP A 85 -6.39 -4.95 16.99
C ASP A 85 -6.59 -3.43 16.89
N ASN A 86 -7.62 -2.97 16.18
CA ASN A 86 -7.92 -1.55 15.99
C ASN A 86 -6.72 -0.75 15.44
N PHE A 87 -6.02 -1.35 14.47
CA PHE A 87 -4.86 -0.82 13.76
C PHE A 87 -3.62 -0.58 14.64
N ARG A 88 -3.54 -1.21 15.81
CA ARG A 88 -2.36 -1.17 16.69
C ARG A 88 -1.21 -2.00 16.10
N TRP A 89 -0.31 -1.34 15.37
CA TRP A 89 0.81 -2.00 14.69
C TRP A 89 1.71 -2.84 15.61
N HIS A 90 1.91 -2.42 16.87
CA HIS A 90 2.76 -3.13 17.82
C HIS A 90 2.25 -4.54 18.13
N GLU A 91 0.93 -4.76 18.16
CA GLU A 91 0.31 -6.07 18.36
C GLU A 91 0.57 -7.01 17.16
N CYS A 92 0.73 -6.45 15.96
CA CYS A 92 0.94 -7.18 14.71
C CYS A 92 2.39 -7.16 14.22
N MET A 93 3.35 -6.72 15.05
CA MET A 93 4.72 -6.44 14.61
C MET A 93 5.43 -7.66 14.04
N LYS A 94 5.16 -8.86 14.58
CA LYS A 94 5.76 -10.11 14.07
C LYS A 94 5.37 -10.36 12.61
N LEU A 95 4.08 -10.30 12.30
CA LEU A 95 3.55 -10.43 10.94
C LEU A 95 4.09 -9.31 10.04
N GLY A 96 4.23 -8.09 10.56
CA GLY A 96 4.83 -6.96 9.86
C GLY A 96 6.28 -7.24 9.42
N LYS A 97 7.10 -7.86 10.27
CA LYS A 97 8.48 -8.24 9.95
C LYS A 97 8.53 -9.36 8.91
N GLU A 98 7.71 -10.38 9.06
CA GLU A 98 7.63 -11.50 8.10
C GLU A 98 7.19 -11.01 6.72
N PHE A 99 6.17 -10.14 6.67
CA PHE A 99 5.72 -9.52 5.44
C PHE A 99 6.82 -8.68 4.78
N ARG A 100 7.50 -7.81 5.53
CA ARG A 100 8.61 -7.00 5.02
C ARG A 100 9.72 -7.86 4.43
N ALA A 101 10.13 -8.92 5.14
CA ALA A 101 11.16 -9.84 4.65
C ALA A 101 10.72 -10.55 3.36
N CYS A 102 9.44 -10.90 3.23
CA CYS A 102 8.91 -11.47 2.00
C CYS A 102 8.99 -10.47 0.84
N VAL A 103 8.55 -9.23 1.06
CA VAL A 103 8.58 -8.15 0.05
C VAL A 103 10.01 -7.92 -0.41
N GLU A 104 10.96 -7.74 0.51
CA GLU A 104 12.37 -7.48 0.18
C GLU A 104 13.01 -8.59 -0.67
N LYS A 105 12.56 -9.83 -0.50
CA LYS A 105 13.08 -10.98 -1.25
C LYS A 105 12.40 -11.20 -2.61
N ASN A 106 11.15 -10.78 -2.77
CA ASN A 106 10.31 -11.20 -3.91
C ASN A 106 9.72 -10.06 -4.75
N LEU A 107 9.79 -8.79 -4.33
CA LEU A 107 9.14 -7.65 -5.00
C LEU A 107 10.05 -6.42 -5.15
#